data_AF-A0A168JD80-F1
#
_entry.id   AF-A0A168JD80-F1
#
_cell.length_a   1.000
_cell.length_b   1.000
_cell.length_c   1.000
_cell.angle_alpha   90.00
_cell.angle_beta   90.00
_cell.angle_gamma   90.00
#
_symmetry.space_group_name_H-M   'P 1'
#
loop_
_entity.id
_entity.type
_entity.pdbx_description
1 polymer ?
#
loop_
_entity_poly.entity_id
_entity_poly.type
_entity_poly.pdbx_seq_one_letter_code
_entity_poly.pdbx_strand_id
1 'polypeptide(L)'
;MFAAAAVLAVIALTAGREDPEKQRVVLWGDSLAWESRDAFVEAAEADDSVDTLTRTWGGTAPCDWLDDMRKQARRWRPTVAVLSFSGNTGSDCMRDRDLLTAYRTDVTEAVEILTRRGAEVVLADSPPRQDQLVDGDGHTQLHRLWRDIASARANVRVAPAGEVLTVRGQFTPRLPCETGEDCDADGQVQVRSPDGVHFCPIAQPAMTPCPTRSFGAERFGRALAEAARPEVSPLP
;
A
#
# COMPACT_ATOMS: atom_id res chain seq x y z
N MET A 1 -69.94 0.93 -3.23
CA MET A 1 -68.90 -0.08 -3.51
C MET A 1 -67.87 0.51 -4.45
N PHE A 2 -66.63 0.05 -4.34
CA PHE A 2 -65.40 0.45 -5.05
C PHE A 2 -64.58 1.57 -4.39
N ALA A 3 -63.83 1.18 -3.35
CA ALA A 3 -62.57 1.83 -2.99
C ALA A 3 -61.47 1.17 -3.84
N ALA A 4 -60.82 1.96 -4.71
CA ALA A 4 -59.64 1.53 -5.44
C ALA A 4 -58.40 1.88 -4.63
N ALA A 5 -57.71 0.88 -4.10
CA ALA A 5 -56.42 1.04 -3.46
C ALA A 5 -55.33 1.07 -4.54
N ALA A 6 -54.68 2.22 -4.70
CA ALA A 6 -53.48 2.36 -5.51
C ALA A 6 -52.28 1.81 -4.73
N VAL A 7 -51.78 0.64 -5.15
CA VAL A 7 -50.52 0.08 -4.64
C VAL A 7 -49.37 0.76 -5.39
N LEU A 8 -48.67 1.68 -4.74
CA LEU A 8 -47.41 2.24 -5.20
C LEU A 8 -46.30 1.19 -4.97
N ALA A 9 -45.94 0.47 -6.04
CA ALA A 9 -44.75 -0.37 -6.04
C ALA A 9 -43.50 0.52 -6.12
N VAL A 10 -42.78 0.66 -5.01
CA VAL A 10 -41.44 1.27 -4.98
C VAL A 10 -40.46 0.27 -5.57
N ILE A 11 -40.09 0.46 -6.84
CA ILE A 11 -38.96 -0.26 -7.45
C ILE A 11 -37.68 0.36 -6.86
N ALA A 12 -37.13 -0.28 -5.83
CA ALA A 12 -35.79 0.03 -5.37
C ALA A 12 -34.79 -0.44 -6.45
N LEU A 13 -34.28 0.51 -7.24
CA LEU A 13 -33.09 0.30 -8.06
C LEU A 13 -31.92 -0.01 -7.12
N THR A 14 -31.59 -1.30 -6.97
CA THR A 14 -30.39 -1.77 -6.28
C THR A 14 -29.16 -1.59 -7.16
N ALA A 15 -28.91 -0.35 -7.59
CA ALA A 15 -27.54 0.03 -7.95
C ALA A 15 -26.76 0.06 -6.63
N GLY A 16 -25.75 -0.81 -6.50
CA GLY A 16 -25.02 -1.13 -5.26
C GLY A 16 -24.93 0.04 -4.28
N ARG A 17 -25.70 -0.05 -3.19
CA ARG A 17 -25.54 0.85 -2.05
C ARG A 17 -24.20 0.50 -1.42
N GLU A 18 -23.23 1.39 -1.61
CA GLU A 18 -22.04 1.43 -0.77
C GLU A 18 -22.49 1.46 0.69
N ASP A 19 -21.91 0.59 1.52
CA ASP A 19 -22.15 0.62 2.95
C ASP A 19 -21.44 1.86 3.52
N PRO A 20 -22.16 2.90 3.97
CA PRO A 20 -21.54 4.11 4.47
C PRO A 20 -20.71 3.87 5.74
N GLU A 21 -20.91 2.74 6.41
CA GLU A 21 -20.19 2.37 7.64
C GLU A 21 -18.84 1.70 7.36
N LYS A 22 -18.64 1.14 6.16
CA LYS A 22 -17.37 0.46 5.83
C LYS A 22 -16.28 1.42 5.37
N GLN A 23 -15.10 1.26 5.95
CA GLN A 23 -13.91 1.97 5.49
C GLN A 23 -13.50 1.43 4.11
N ARG A 24 -13.15 2.34 3.20
CA ARG A 24 -12.72 1.99 1.84
C ARG A 24 -11.25 2.31 1.67
N VAL A 25 -10.41 1.27 1.73
CA VAL A 25 -8.95 1.38 1.60
C VAL A 25 -8.48 0.99 0.19
N VAL A 26 -7.84 1.90 -0.55
CA VAL A 26 -7.10 1.52 -1.77
C VAL A 26 -5.61 1.42 -1.47
N LEU A 27 -4.97 0.35 -1.94
CA LEU A 27 -3.51 0.22 -2.03
C LEU A 27 -3.06 0.47 -3.47
N TRP A 28 -2.31 1.55 -3.69
CA TRP A 28 -1.51 1.74 -4.90
C TRP A 28 -0.05 1.42 -4.62
N GLY A 29 0.61 0.75 -5.57
CA GLY A 29 2.02 0.47 -5.41
C GLY A 29 2.64 -0.34 -6.54
N ASP A 30 3.90 -0.68 -6.34
CA ASP A 30 4.71 -1.38 -7.32
C ASP A 30 4.84 -2.88 -7.03
N SER A 31 5.99 -3.49 -7.32
CA SER A 31 6.20 -4.93 -7.17
C SER A 31 6.14 -5.37 -5.72
N LEU A 32 6.64 -4.58 -4.77
CA LEU A 32 6.60 -4.95 -3.36
C LEU A 32 5.16 -4.99 -2.85
N ALA A 33 4.37 -3.96 -3.20
CA ALA A 33 2.96 -3.92 -2.89
C ALA A 33 2.16 -5.01 -3.63
N TRP A 34 2.57 -5.36 -4.84
CA TRP A 34 1.96 -6.45 -5.61
C TRP A 34 2.20 -7.80 -4.93
N GLU A 35 3.42 -8.10 -4.50
CA GLU A 35 3.75 -9.36 -3.81
C GLU A 35 3.02 -9.48 -2.46
N SER A 36 2.85 -8.37 -1.73
CA SER A 36 2.21 -8.36 -0.42
C SER A 36 0.69 -8.20 -0.45
N ARG A 37 0.09 -8.01 -1.63
CA ARG A 37 -1.32 -7.58 -1.75
C ARG A 37 -2.31 -8.53 -1.10
N ASP A 38 -2.07 -9.84 -1.19
CA ASP A 38 -3.03 -10.84 -0.71
C ASP A 38 -3.06 -10.83 0.84
N ALA A 39 -1.89 -10.75 1.47
CA ALA A 39 -1.77 -10.59 2.92
C ALA A 39 -2.28 -9.22 3.43
N PHE A 40 -2.13 -8.16 2.62
CA PHE A 40 -2.74 -6.87 2.91
C PHE A 40 -4.27 -6.95 2.92
N VAL A 41 -4.88 -7.57 1.90
CA VAL A 41 -6.34 -7.75 1.82
C VAL A 41 -6.84 -8.58 2.99
N GLU A 42 -6.23 -9.75 3.22
CA GLU A 42 -6.60 -10.63 4.33
C GLU A 42 -6.55 -9.92 5.69
N ALA A 43 -5.48 -9.15 5.95
CA ALA A 43 -5.33 -8.45 7.22
C ALA A 43 -6.24 -7.22 7.37
N ALA A 44 -6.50 -6.50 6.27
CA ALA A 44 -7.36 -5.31 6.29
C ALA A 44 -8.85 -5.68 6.44
N GLU A 45 -9.30 -6.76 5.81
CA GLU A 45 -10.71 -7.17 5.79
C GLU A 45 -11.06 -8.16 6.92
N ALA A 46 -10.15 -8.42 7.87
CA ALA A 46 -10.28 -9.45 8.88
C ALA A 46 -11.52 -9.32 9.81
N ASP A 47 -12.06 -8.11 9.98
CA ASP A 47 -13.22 -7.83 10.83
C ASP A 47 -14.48 -7.39 10.06
N ASP A 48 -14.49 -7.56 8.73
CA ASP A 48 -15.55 -7.15 7.79
C ASP A 48 -15.88 -5.65 7.78
N SER A 49 -15.15 -4.79 8.51
CA SER A 49 -15.40 -3.33 8.56
C SER A 49 -14.73 -2.54 7.44
N VAL A 50 -13.86 -3.20 6.67
CA VAL A 50 -13.09 -2.60 5.57
C VAL A 50 -13.44 -3.30 4.26
N ASP A 51 -13.59 -2.52 3.20
CA ASP A 51 -13.53 -3.02 1.82
C ASP A 51 -12.21 -2.52 1.19
N THR A 52 -11.48 -3.42 0.53
CA THR A 52 -10.20 -3.09 -0.10
C THR A 52 -10.29 -3.04 -1.63
N LEU A 53 -9.38 -2.26 -2.22
CA LEU A 53 -9.08 -2.29 -3.65
C LEU A 53 -7.56 -2.23 -3.83
N THR A 54 -7.01 -3.15 -4.61
CA THR A 54 -5.57 -3.17 -4.91
C THR A 54 -5.32 -2.70 -6.35
N ARG A 55 -4.38 -1.77 -6.49
CA ARG A 55 -3.95 -1.14 -7.74
C ARG A 55 -2.43 -1.20 -7.80
N THR A 56 -1.92 -2.43 -7.93
CA THR A 56 -0.49 -2.72 -7.80
C THR A 56 0.03 -3.41 -9.06
N TRP A 57 1.23 -3.02 -9.50
CA TRP A 57 1.93 -3.67 -10.62
C TRP A 57 3.43 -3.39 -10.58
N GLY A 58 4.25 -4.41 -10.79
CA GLY A 58 5.70 -4.30 -10.74
C GLY A 58 6.29 -3.39 -11.81
N GLY A 59 7.38 -2.70 -11.45
CA GLY A 59 8.06 -1.74 -12.30
C GLY A 59 7.36 -0.40 -12.45
N THR A 60 6.16 -0.22 -11.89
CA THR A 60 5.45 1.06 -11.94
C THR A 60 5.99 2.08 -10.95
N ALA A 61 5.79 3.36 -11.28
CA ALA A 61 6.04 4.52 -10.46
C ALA A 61 4.73 5.29 -10.21
N PRO A 62 4.69 6.28 -9.30
CA PRO A 62 3.47 7.04 -9.01
C PRO A 62 2.81 7.66 -10.25
N CYS A 63 3.59 8.12 -11.24
CA CYS A 63 3.06 8.69 -12.49
C CYS A 63 2.19 7.72 -13.29
N ASP A 64 2.46 6.41 -13.24
CA ASP A 64 1.67 5.40 -13.97
C ASP A 64 0.23 5.30 -13.44
N TRP A 65 -0.02 5.78 -12.21
CA TRP A 65 -1.28 5.60 -11.51
C TRP A 65 -2.13 6.86 -11.39
N LEU A 66 -1.65 8.05 -11.77
CA LEU A 66 -2.36 9.31 -11.54
C LEU A 66 -3.76 9.35 -12.18
N ASP A 67 -3.91 8.84 -13.40
CA ASP A 67 -5.21 8.76 -14.07
C ASP A 67 -6.16 7.78 -13.37
N ASP A 68 -5.63 6.65 -12.91
CA ASP A 68 -6.40 5.71 -12.13
C ASP A 68 -6.82 6.29 -10.78
N MET A 69 -5.93 6.99 -10.07
CA MET A 69 -6.25 7.70 -8.84
C MET A 69 -7.39 8.69 -9.05
N ARG A 70 -7.36 9.49 -10.13
CA ARG A 70 -8.47 10.42 -10.47
C ARG A 70 -9.77 9.66 -10.71
N LYS A 71 -9.71 8.50 -11.35
CA LYS A 71 -10.86 7.64 -11.63
C LYS A 71 -11.43 7.02 -10.35
N GLN A 72 -10.60 6.39 -9.52
CA GLN A 72 -11.06 5.72 -8.30
C GLN A 72 -11.50 6.73 -7.24
N ALA A 73 -10.85 7.90 -7.14
CA ALA A 73 -11.28 8.98 -6.27
C ALA A 73 -12.71 9.46 -6.57
N ARG A 74 -13.20 9.29 -7.80
CA ARG A 74 -14.59 9.59 -8.19
C ARG A 74 -15.52 8.39 -8.08
N ARG A 75 -15.04 7.21 -8.52
CA ARG A 75 -15.88 6.02 -8.70
C ARG A 75 -16.00 5.17 -7.44
N TRP A 76 -14.88 4.94 -6.76
CA TRP A 76 -14.81 4.07 -5.57
C TRP A 76 -14.75 4.88 -4.27
N ARG A 77 -14.33 6.15 -4.35
CA ARG A 77 -14.30 7.11 -3.24
C ARG A 77 -13.61 6.53 -1.98
N PRO A 78 -12.29 6.24 -2.05
CA PRO A 78 -11.55 5.80 -0.87
C PRO A 78 -11.74 6.77 0.30
N THR A 79 -11.80 6.21 1.50
CA THR A 79 -11.62 6.96 2.73
C THR A 79 -10.16 6.97 3.15
N VAL A 80 -9.39 5.92 2.80
CA VAL A 80 -7.94 5.86 3.00
C VAL A 80 -7.25 5.38 1.72
N ALA A 81 -6.13 6.01 1.39
CA ALA A 81 -5.28 5.64 0.27
C ALA A 81 -3.86 5.35 0.76
N VAL A 82 -3.41 4.11 0.60
CA VAL A 82 -2.04 3.69 0.90
C VAL A 82 -1.22 3.74 -0.39
N LEU A 83 -0.13 4.51 -0.38
CA LEU A 83 0.81 4.62 -1.50
C LEU A 83 2.12 3.94 -1.11
N SER A 84 2.43 2.81 -1.74
CA SER A 84 3.62 2.00 -1.47
C SER A 84 4.49 1.86 -2.73
N PHE A 85 5.43 2.77 -2.90
CA PHE A 85 6.35 2.78 -4.04
C PHE A 85 7.82 2.76 -3.58
N SER A 86 8.60 1.87 -4.16
CA SER A 86 9.98 1.52 -3.76
C SER A 86 11.06 2.23 -4.58
N GLY A 87 10.69 3.03 -5.59
CA GLY A 87 11.61 3.82 -6.39
C GLY A 87 12.00 3.20 -7.72
N ASN A 88 11.00 2.93 -8.57
CA ASN A 88 11.20 2.42 -9.93
C ASN A 88 11.47 3.58 -10.89
N THR A 89 12.36 3.33 -11.84
CA THR A 89 12.69 4.25 -12.95
C THR A 89 12.46 3.61 -14.31
N GLY A 90 11.97 2.36 -14.34
CA GLY A 90 11.93 1.53 -15.54
C GLY A 90 10.71 1.74 -16.43
N SER A 91 9.64 2.37 -15.92
CA SER A 91 8.44 2.61 -16.71
C SER A 91 8.60 3.79 -17.67
N ASP A 92 7.78 3.80 -18.72
CA ASP A 92 7.75 4.87 -19.71
C ASP A 92 7.49 6.25 -19.10
N CYS A 93 6.74 6.33 -17.99
CA CYS A 93 6.45 7.60 -17.31
C CYS A 93 7.64 8.20 -16.56
N MET A 94 8.70 7.40 -16.34
CA MET A 94 9.95 7.79 -15.68
C MET A 94 11.10 8.04 -16.65
N ARG A 95 10.89 7.80 -17.95
CA ARG A 95 11.91 7.99 -18.99
C ARG A 95 12.51 9.40 -18.93
N ASP A 96 13.84 9.46 -18.83
CA ASP A 96 14.64 10.69 -18.77
C ASP A 96 14.31 11.64 -17.59
N ARG A 97 13.67 11.13 -16.53
CA ARG A 97 13.35 11.90 -15.33
C ARG A 97 14.27 11.51 -14.16
N ASP A 98 14.71 12.51 -13.41
CA ASP A 98 15.37 12.29 -12.11
C ASP A 98 14.39 11.64 -11.12
N LEU A 99 14.83 10.59 -10.42
CA LEU A 99 13.97 9.79 -9.55
C LEU A 99 13.30 10.63 -8.47
N LEU A 100 14.08 11.37 -7.67
CA LEU A 100 13.55 12.09 -6.51
C LEU A 100 12.69 13.28 -6.93
N THR A 101 13.08 13.98 -7.99
CA THR A 101 12.30 15.09 -8.54
C THR A 101 10.95 14.59 -9.06
N ALA A 102 10.95 13.53 -9.86
CA ALA A 102 9.72 12.94 -10.40
C ALA A 102 8.81 12.41 -9.28
N TYR A 103 9.36 11.62 -8.35
CA TYR A 103 8.57 11.08 -7.23
C TYR A 103 7.99 12.20 -6.36
N ARG A 104 8.73 13.29 -6.13
CA ARG A 104 8.20 14.45 -5.39
C ARG A 104 7.01 15.05 -6.11
N THR A 105 7.13 15.32 -7.40
CA THR A 105 6.04 15.88 -8.22
C THR A 105 4.83 14.96 -8.22
N ASP A 106 5.03 13.69 -8.57
CA ASP A 106 3.94 12.76 -8.87
C ASP A 106 3.22 12.32 -7.60
N VAL A 107 3.93 12.08 -6.49
CA VAL A 107 3.26 11.77 -5.21
C VAL A 107 2.58 13.00 -4.61
N THR A 108 3.13 14.19 -4.78
CA THR A 108 2.42 15.41 -4.38
C THR A 108 1.10 15.54 -5.15
N GLU A 109 1.11 15.27 -6.45
CA GLU A 109 -0.12 15.28 -7.26
C GLU A 109 -1.10 14.17 -6.85
N ALA A 110 -0.62 12.95 -6.62
CA ALA A 110 -1.42 11.83 -6.11
C ALA A 110 -2.13 12.21 -4.81
N VAL A 111 -1.37 12.74 -3.85
CA VAL A 111 -1.87 13.24 -2.56
C VAL A 111 -2.96 14.27 -2.80
N GLU A 112 -2.76 15.26 -3.66
CA GLU A 112 -3.78 16.27 -3.94
C GLU A 112 -5.04 15.70 -4.61
N ILE A 113 -4.91 14.75 -5.53
CA ILE A 113 -6.05 14.08 -6.17
C ILE A 113 -6.94 13.42 -5.11
N LEU A 114 -6.32 12.70 -4.18
CA LEU A 114 -7.00 11.87 -3.19
C LEU A 114 -7.56 12.72 -2.03
N THR A 115 -6.75 13.61 -1.47
CA THR A 115 -7.14 14.48 -0.36
C THR A 115 -8.24 15.48 -0.73
N ARG A 116 -8.27 16.00 -1.98
CA ARG A 116 -9.39 16.83 -2.47
C ARG A 116 -10.74 16.10 -2.48
N ARG A 117 -10.74 14.78 -2.38
CA ARG A 117 -11.94 13.93 -2.27
C ARG A 117 -12.19 13.42 -0.86
N GLY A 118 -11.45 13.93 0.13
CA GLY A 118 -11.62 13.60 1.54
C GLY A 118 -10.92 12.33 1.99
N ALA A 119 -10.11 11.70 1.14
CA ALA A 119 -9.31 10.56 1.56
C ALA A 119 -8.15 11.00 2.45
N GLU A 120 -7.86 10.23 3.50
CA GLU A 120 -6.57 10.26 4.16
C GLU A 120 -5.53 9.55 3.28
N VAL A 121 -4.31 10.07 3.25
CA VAL A 121 -3.23 9.47 2.46
C VAL A 121 -2.12 8.98 3.37
N VAL A 122 -1.79 7.70 3.23
CA VAL A 122 -0.69 7.03 3.92
C VAL A 122 0.42 6.80 2.93
N LEU A 123 1.54 7.50 3.10
CA LEU A 123 2.77 7.24 2.37
C LEU A 123 3.52 6.13 3.10
N ALA A 124 3.40 4.90 2.61
CA ALA A 124 4.04 3.74 3.24
C ALA A 124 5.49 3.62 2.76
N ASP A 125 6.42 3.66 3.71
CA ASP A 125 7.82 3.39 3.43
C ASP A 125 7.99 1.96 2.95
N SER A 126 8.76 1.80 1.89
CA SER A 126 9.21 0.48 1.43
C SER A 126 10.48 0.07 2.17
N PRO A 127 10.67 -1.22 2.45
CA PRO A 127 11.95 -1.69 2.98
C PRO A 127 13.05 -1.41 1.95
N PRO A 128 14.26 -1.02 2.40
CA PRO A 128 15.35 -0.69 1.48
C PRO A 128 15.70 -1.91 0.62
N ARG A 129 16.13 -1.64 -0.60
CA ARG A 129 16.80 -2.62 -1.47
C ARG A 129 18.26 -2.74 -1.08
N GLN A 130 18.89 -3.85 -1.44
CA GLN A 130 20.30 -4.10 -1.18
C GLN A 130 21.23 -3.04 -1.81
N ASP A 131 20.80 -2.46 -2.94
CA ASP A 131 21.56 -1.43 -3.68
C ASP A 131 21.30 0.01 -3.19
N GLN A 132 20.39 0.20 -2.24
CA GLN A 132 20.01 1.53 -1.76
C GLN A 132 20.89 1.99 -0.60
N LEU A 133 21.28 3.27 -0.65
CA LEU A 133 21.94 3.93 0.47
C LEU A 133 20.91 4.25 1.56
N VAL A 134 21.25 3.85 2.79
CA VAL A 134 20.51 4.13 4.01
C VAL A 134 21.39 4.99 4.91
N ASP A 135 20.83 6.06 5.49
CA ASP A 135 21.58 6.96 6.37
C ASP A 135 21.76 6.39 7.79
N GLY A 136 22.37 7.17 8.69
CA GLY A 136 22.60 6.77 10.08
C GLY A 136 21.32 6.56 10.90
N ASP A 137 20.19 7.11 10.45
CA ASP A 137 18.88 6.98 11.08
C ASP A 137 18.06 5.81 10.50
N GLY A 138 18.61 5.07 9.53
CA GLY A 138 17.92 3.95 8.90
C GLY A 138 16.98 4.36 7.77
N HIS A 139 17.15 5.55 7.20
CA HIS A 139 16.25 6.09 6.18
C HIS A 139 16.87 6.14 4.78
N THR A 140 16.09 5.74 3.77
CA THR A 140 16.41 5.96 2.36
C THR A 140 16.10 7.40 1.94
N GLN A 141 16.56 7.82 0.76
CA GLN A 141 16.17 9.12 0.20
C GLN A 141 14.67 9.24 -0.07
N LEU A 142 14.00 8.14 -0.45
CA LEU A 142 12.55 8.13 -0.66
C LEU A 142 11.78 8.24 0.66
N HIS A 143 12.26 7.61 1.73
CA HIS A 143 11.70 7.77 3.07
C HIS A 143 11.69 9.26 3.46
N ARG A 144 12.84 9.93 3.34
CA ARG A 144 12.94 11.37 3.65
C ARG A 144 11.99 12.19 2.78
N LEU A 145 11.86 11.85 1.50
CA LEU A 145 10.90 12.49 0.60
C LEU A 145 9.44 12.30 1.07
N TRP A 146 9.05 11.12 1.53
CA TRP A 146 7.70 10.91 2.10
C TRP A 146 7.45 11.78 3.32
N ARG A 147 8.44 11.88 4.23
CA ARG A 147 8.33 12.74 5.42
C ARG A 147 8.19 14.21 5.03
N ASP A 148 8.96 14.67 4.05
CA ASP A 148 8.85 16.03 3.52
C ASP A 148 7.44 16.30 2.97
N ILE A 149 6.90 15.41 2.14
CA ILE A 149 5.57 15.58 1.52
C ILE A 149 4.46 15.60 2.58
N ALA A 150 4.53 14.67 3.55
CA ALA A 150 3.56 14.57 4.62
C ALA A 150 3.60 15.78 5.57
N SER A 151 4.78 16.30 5.88
CA SER A 151 4.94 17.45 6.80
C SER A 151 4.19 18.72 6.36
N ALA A 152 3.87 18.82 5.07
CA ALA A 152 3.16 19.96 4.51
C ALA A 152 1.62 19.85 4.59
N ARG A 153 1.04 18.74 5.07
CA ARG A 153 -0.40 18.45 4.95
C ARG A 153 -0.95 17.65 6.14
N ALA A 154 -2.06 18.11 6.73
CA ALA A 154 -2.63 17.51 7.93
C ALA A 154 -3.28 16.13 7.73
N ASN A 155 -3.74 15.80 6.51
CA ASN A 155 -4.39 14.54 6.16
C ASN A 155 -3.48 13.58 5.39
N VAL A 156 -2.17 13.72 5.60
CA VAL A 156 -1.14 12.89 5.01
C VAL A 156 -0.18 12.48 6.09
N ARG A 157 0.10 11.18 6.21
CA ARG A 157 1.10 10.67 7.15
C ARG A 157 2.02 9.67 6.48
N VAL A 158 3.18 9.49 7.11
CA VAL A 158 4.14 8.43 6.73
C VAL A 158 3.92 7.25 7.64
N ALA A 159 3.93 6.05 7.08
CA ALA A 159 3.89 4.81 7.85
C ALA A 159 5.17 3.99 7.62
N PRO A 160 5.86 3.54 8.68
CA PRO A 160 7.11 2.80 8.60
C PRO A 160 6.88 1.31 8.25
N ALA A 161 6.05 1.02 7.24
CA ALA A 161 5.66 -0.35 6.90
C ALA A 161 6.86 -1.24 6.56
N GLY A 162 7.91 -0.66 5.95
CA GLY A 162 9.14 -1.36 5.62
C GLY A 162 9.98 -1.78 6.82
N GLU A 163 9.84 -1.15 7.99
CA GLU A 163 10.73 -1.41 9.14
C GLU A 163 10.62 -2.85 9.66
N VAL A 164 9.45 -3.49 9.51
CA VAL A 164 9.21 -4.90 9.89
C VAL A 164 10.11 -5.89 9.14
N LEU A 165 10.77 -5.43 8.06
CA LEU A 165 11.67 -6.21 7.21
C LEU A 165 13.14 -5.75 7.28
N THR A 166 13.51 -5.01 8.33
CA THR A 166 14.85 -4.44 8.45
C THR A 166 15.49 -4.72 9.81
N VAL A 167 16.83 -4.63 9.85
CA VAL A 167 17.58 -4.48 11.10
C VAL A 167 18.26 -3.12 11.04
N ARG A 168 17.90 -2.20 11.94
CA ARG A 168 18.38 -0.79 11.93
C ARG A 168 18.14 -0.09 10.59
N GLY A 169 17.00 -0.35 9.95
CA GLY A 169 16.63 0.24 8.67
C GLY A 169 17.44 -0.25 7.46
N GLN A 170 18.28 -1.29 7.61
CA GLN A 170 19.08 -1.85 6.52
C GLN A 170 18.38 -3.02 5.82
N PHE A 171 18.79 -3.29 4.57
CA PHE A 171 18.38 -4.50 3.86
C PHE A 171 18.81 -5.73 4.65
N THR A 172 17.84 -6.60 4.95
CA THR A 172 18.06 -7.81 5.74
C THR A 172 17.42 -8.99 5.02
N PRO A 173 18.21 -9.99 4.56
CA PRO A 173 17.66 -11.11 3.80
C PRO A 173 16.89 -12.13 4.65
N ARG A 174 17.24 -12.23 5.94
CA ARG A 174 16.66 -13.17 6.90
C ARG A 174 16.40 -12.48 8.23
N LEU A 175 15.27 -12.76 8.85
CA LEU A 175 14.89 -12.21 10.15
C LEU A 175 14.57 -13.33 11.14
N PRO A 176 14.67 -13.06 12.47
CA PRO A 176 14.09 -13.95 13.46
C PRO A 176 12.63 -14.21 13.16
N CYS A 177 12.18 -15.42 13.42
CA CYS A 177 10.78 -15.79 13.20
C CYS A 177 9.81 -14.99 14.05
N GLU A 178 8.64 -14.73 13.50
CA GLU A 178 7.43 -14.33 14.22
C GLU A 178 6.63 -15.56 14.65
N THR A 179 5.69 -15.37 15.57
CA THR A 179 4.78 -16.44 15.99
C THR A 179 3.96 -16.95 14.81
N GLY A 180 3.96 -18.28 14.59
CA GLY A 180 3.22 -18.92 13.50
C GLY A 180 3.99 -19.06 12.18
N GLU A 181 5.27 -18.69 12.15
CA GLU A 181 6.14 -18.93 11.00
C GLU A 181 6.89 -20.26 11.11
N ASP A 182 7.03 -20.93 9.97
CA ASP A 182 7.80 -22.17 9.86
C ASP A 182 9.30 -21.84 9.76
N CYS A 183 9.99 -21.90 10.88
CA CYS A 183 11.40 -21.52 11.00
C CYS A 183 12.37 -22.55 10.43
N ASP A 184 13.49 -22.04 9.92
CA ASP A 184 14.70 -22.84 9.76
C ASP A 184 15.31 -23.19 11.13
N ALA A 185 16.24 -24.15 11.15
CA ALA A 185 16.87 -24.64 12.38
C ALA A 185 17.63 -23.57 13.18
N ASP A 186 17.97 -22.44 12.56
CA ASP A 186 18.63 -21.28 13.19
C ASP A 186 17.63 -20.27 13.80
N GLY A 187 16.32 -20.57 13.78
CA GLY A 187 15.28 -19.70 14.31
C GLY A 187 15.01 -18.48 13.43
N GLN A 188 15.41 -18.52 12.16
CA GLN A 188 15.19 -17.45 11.20
C GLN A 188 14.33 -17.91 10.03
N VAL A 189 13.76 -16.94 9.33
CA VAL A 189 13.09 -17.11 8.04
C VAL A 189 13.70 -16.19 7.00
N GLN A 190 13.68 -16.63 5.74
CA GLN A 190 14.00 -15.75 4.62
C GLN A 190 12.85 -14.78 4.37
N VAL A 191 13.17 -13.49 4.34
CA VAL A 191 12.20 -12.40 4.13
C VAL A 191 12.47 -11.58 2.88
N ARG A 192 13.61 -11.80 2.20
CA ARG A 192 13.92 -11.19 0.91
C ARG A 192 14.36 -12.22 -0.11
N SER A 193 14.06 -11.92 -1.36
CA SER A 193 14.59 -12.59 -2.54
C SER A 193 16.11 -12.41 -2.62
N PRO A 194 16.84 -13.40 -3.18
CA PRO A 194 18.26 -13.26 -3.52
C PRO A 194 18.55 -12.14 -4.53
N ASP A 195 17.54 -11.58 -5.20
CA ASP A 195 17.70 -10.43 -6.09
C ASP A 195 17.99 -9.10 -5.36
N GLY A 196 17.91 -9.09 -4.02
CA GLY A 196 18.19 -7.91 -3.21
C GLY A 196 17.05 -6.89 -3.15
N VAL A 197 15.87 -7.20 -3.72
CA VAL A 197 14.75 -6.28 -3.87
C VAL A 197 13.46 -6.89 -3.34
N HIS A 198 13.03 -8.02 -3.91
CA HIS A 198 11.69 -8.59 -3.74
C HIS A 198 11.58 -9.47 -2.49
N PHE A 199 10.40 -10.06 -2.25
CA PHE A 199 10.13 -10.87 -1.07
C PHE A 199 10.16 -12.37 -1.35
N CYS A 200 9.79 -12.81 -2.56
CA CYS A 200 9.76 -14.24 -2.88
C CYS A 200 11.15 -14.87 -2.59
N PRO A 201 11.26 -15.90 -1.73
CA PRO A 201 12.55 -16.41 -1.27
C PRO A 201 13.38 -17.09 -2.38
N ILE A 202 12.77 -17.30 -3.56
CA ILE A 202 13.43 -17.81 -4.75
C ILE A 202 13.33 -16.78 -5.88
N ALA A 203 14.35 -16.74 -6.73
CA ALA A 203 14.34 -15.89 -7.92
C ALA A 203 13.24 -16.36 -8.89
N GLN A 204 12.49 -15.40 -9.42
CA GLN A 204 11.32 -15.63 -10.27
C GLN A 204 11.31 -14.62 -11.42
N PRO A 205 10.66 -14.92 -12.55
CA PRO A 205 10.29 -13.89 -13.51
C PRO A 205 9.42 -12.82 -12.85
N ALA A 206 9.55 -11.57 -13.30
CA ALA A 206 8.73 -10.47 -12.80
C ALA A 206 7.24 -10.80 -12.90
N MET A 207 6.47 -10.36 -11.90
CA MET A 207 5.01 -10.51 -11.87
C MET A 207 4.50 -11.95 -11.87
N THR A 208 5.32 -12.89 -11.39
CA THR A 208 4.93 -14.28 -11.16
C THR A 208 4.57 -14.47 -9.69
N PRO A 209 3.39 -15.03 -9.35
CA PRO A 209 3.06 -15.32 -7.97
C PRO A 209 4.11 -16.25 -7.36
N CYS A 210 4.56 -15.95 -6.14
CA CYS A 210 5.56 -16.79 -5.50
C CYS A 210 4.99 -18.21 -5.28
N PRO A 211 5.66 -19.27 -5.76
CA PRO A 211 5.13 -20.64 -5.69
C PRO A 211 5.32 -21.25 -4.29
N THR A 212 5.91 -20.51 -3.37
CA THR A 212 6.10 -20.86 -1.98
C THR A 212 5.68 -19.70 -1.10
N ARG A 213 5.47 -20.00 0.18
CA ARG A 213 5.17 -18.99 1.19
C ARG A 213 6.26 -17.93 1.23
N SER A 214 5.87 -16.66 1.28
CA SER A 214 6.78 -15.51 1.32
C SER A 214 6.54 -14.73 2.62
N PHE A 215 7.32 -15.03 3.66
CA PHE A 215 7.21 -14.35 4.96
C PHE A 215 7.43 -12.84 4.85
N GLY A 216 8.32 -12.40 3.96
CA GLY A 216 8.53 -10.98 3.66
C GLY A 216 7.26 -10.29 3.15
N ALA A 217 6.61 -10.89 2.15
CA ALA A 217 5.38 -10.35 1.58
C ALA A 217 4.23 -10.34 2.58
N GLU A 218 4.12 -11.40 3.40
CA GLU A 218 3.12 -11.48 4.46
C GLU A 218 3.30 -10.40 5.52
N ARG A 219 4.51 -10.25 6.07
CA ARG A 219 4.82 -9.23 7.08
C ARG A 219 4.60 -7.83 6.54
N PHE A 220 5.06 -7.54 5.32
CA PHE A 220 4.85 -6.23 4.70
C PHE A 220 3.38 -5.95 4.43
N GLY A 221 2.62 -6.94 3.94
CA GLY A 221 1.18 -6.80 3.71
C GLY A 221 0.40 -6.49 4.99
N ARG A 222 0.70 -7.19 6.08
CA ARG A 222 0.15 -6.89 7.42
C ARG A 222 0.53 -5.49 7.89
N ALA A 223 1.77 -5.07 7.69
CA ALA A 223 2.21 -3.73 8.07
C ALA A 223 1.53 -2.62 7.25
N LEU A 224 1.27 -2.85 5.95
CA LEU A 224 0.48 -1.95 5.12
C LEU A 224 -0.98 -1.87 5.58
N ALA A 225 -1.57 -2.99 6.00
CA ALA A 225 -2.94 -3.04 6.52
C ALA A 225 -3.05 -2.31 7.87
N GLU A 226 -2.10 -2.53 8.78
CA GLU A 226 -1.98 -1.78 10.04
C GLU A 226 -1.85 -0.28 9.76
N ALA A 227 -0.98 0.06 8.80
CA ALA A 227 -0.79 1.43 8.37
C ALA A 227 -2.03 2.06 7.73
N ALA A 228 -3.03 1.29 7.29
CA ALA A 228 -4.28 1.83 6.74
C ALA A 228 -5.36 2.11 7.80
N ARG A 229 -5.14 1.68 9.05
CA ARG A 229 -6.09 1.93 10.13
C ARG A 229 -6.13 3.43 10.47
N PRO A 230 -7.32 3.97 10.79
CA PRO A 230 -7.44 5.35 11.21
C PRO A 230 -6.69 5.53 12.54
N GLU A 231 -6.04 6.68 12.71
CA GLU A 231 -5.46 7.02 14.01
C GLU A 231 -6.61 7.20 15.01
N VAL A 232 -6.66 6.35 16.03
CA VAL A 232 -7.56 6.57 17.16
C VAL A 232 -7.02 7.79 17.91
N SER A 233 -7.60 8.96 17.66
CA SER A 233 -7.38 10.12 18.54
C SER A 233 -7.75 9.69 19.96
N PRO A 234 -6.88 9.93 20.97
CA PRO A 234 -7.30 9.80 22.36
C PRO A 234 -8.56 10.66 22.54
N LEU A 235 -9.63 10.08 23.09
CA LEU A 235 -10.80 10.86 23.48
C LEU A 235 -10.34 12.03 24.38
N PRO A 236 -10.88 13.24 24.19
CA PRO A 236 -10.50 14.41 24.98
C PRO A 236 -10.79 14.23 26.48
#